data_AF-A0A0C3JVN0-F1
#
_entry.id   AF-A0A0C3JVN0-F1
#
_cell.length_a   1.000
_cell.length_b   1.000
_cell.length_c   1.000
_cell.angle_alpha   90.00
_cell.angle_beta   90.00
_cell.angle_gamma   90.00
#
_symmetry.space_group_name_H-M   'P 1'
#
loop_
_entity.id
_entity.type
_entity.pdbx_description
1 polymer ?
#
loop_
_entity_poly.entity_id
_entity_poly.type
_entity_poly.pdbx_seq_one_letter_code
_entity_poly.pdbx_strand_id
1 'polypeptide(L)' 'LQPKAIHDNEVADEFANDYTYLACIKFINCIKAASLRWRSPMSDDVSAINTWENVSAGMTKTYAAEVLGKLPVI' A
#
# COMPACT_ATOMS: atom_id res chain seq x y z
N LEU A 1 7.97 -3.42 11.66
CA LEU A 1 6.65 -2.79 11.38
C LEU A 1 5.66 -3.88 10.95
N GLN A 2 4.40 -3.81 11.36
CA GLN A 2 3.33 -4.67 10.83
C GLN A 2 2.61 -3.94 9.68
N PRO A 3 1.94 -4.64 8.74
CA PRO A 3 1.19 -4.00 7.66
C PRO A 3 0.15 -2.98 8.12
N LYS A 4 -0.46 -3.20 9.29
CA LYS A 4 -1.40 -2.25 9.91
C LYS A 4 -0.78 -0.89 10.26
N ALA A 5 0.55 -0.80 10.38
CA ALA A 5 1.24 0.43 10.72
C ALA A 5 1.15 1.51 9.63
N ILE A 6 0.67 1.19 8.42
CA ILE A 6 0.48 2.17 7.35
C ILE A 6 -0.61 3.21 7.65
N HIS A 7 -1.47 2.94 8.64
CA HIS A 7 -2.49 3.89 9.11
C HIS A 7 -1.92 4.97 10.02
N ASP A 8 -0.71 4.75 10.53
CA ASP A 8 0.00 5.70 11.36
C ASP A 8 0.83 6.64 10.45
N ASN A 9 0.44 7.90 10.43
CA ASN A 9 1.11 8.91 9.61
C ASN A 9 2.52 9.20 10.13
N GLU A 10 2.77 9.12 11.44
CA GLU A 10 4.08 9.38 12.02
C GLU A 10 5.06 8.28 11.58
N VAL A 11 4.61 7.02 11.61
CA VAL A 11 5.38 5.88 11.06
C VAL A 11 5.65 6.06 9.57
N ALA A 12 4.65 6.46 8.79
CA ALA A 12 4.85 6.70 7.36
C ALA A 12 5.84 7.85 7.10
N ASP A 13 5.83 8.89 7.93
CA ASP A 13 6.72 10.04 7.79
C ASP A 13 8.17 9.74 8.19
N GLU A 14 8.35 9.03 9.30
CA GLU A 14 9.67 8.63 9.83
C GLU A 14 10.38 7.65 8.90
N PHE A 15 9.64 6.66 8.39
CA PHE A 15 10.21 5.53 7.66
C PHE A 15 10.06 5.62 6.13
N ALA A 16 9.52 6.74 5.60
CA ALA A 16 9.36 6.94 4.15
C ALA A 16 10.69 6.88 3.37
N ASN A 17 11.81 7.26 3.98
CA ASN A 17 13.10 7.23 3.29
C ASN A 17 13.72 5.82 3.23
N ASP A 18 13.30 4.93 4.13
CA ASP A 18 13.86 3.58 4.24
C ASP A 18 13.01 2.51 3.53
N TYR A 19 11.70 2.75 3.42
CA TYR A 19 10.76 1.81 2.83
C TYR A 19 9.91 2.45 1.74
N THR A 20 10.12 2.03 0.49
CA THR A 20 9.39 2.52 -0.68
C THR A 20 7.87 2.41 -0.53
N TYR A 21 7.37 1.35 0.11
CA TYR A 21 5.93 1.19 0.35
C TYR A 21 5.39 2.32 1.25
N LEU A 22 6.11 2.67 2.31
CA LEU A 22 5.72 3.77 3.21
C LEU A 22 5.89 5.13 2.54
N ALA A 23 6.89 5.30 1.66
CA ALA A 23 7.01 6.48 0.81
C ALA A 23 5.76 6.70 -0.06
N CYS A 24 5.23 5.63 -0.67
CA CYS A 24 3.99 5.69 -1.45
C CYS A 24 2.78 6.06 -0.57
N ILE A 25 2.69 5.49 0.64
CA ILE A 25 1.62 5.84 1.60
C ILE A 25 1.69 7.31 2.00
N LYS A 26 2.89 7.80 2.36
CA LYS A 26 3.14 9.22 2.66
C LYS A 26 2.71 10.13 1.51
N PHE A 27 3.08 9.78 0.27
CA PHE A 27 2.67 10.52 -0.92
C PHE A 27 1.14 10.57 -1.08
N ILE A 28 0.45 9.44 -0.89
CA ILE A 28 -1.02 9.35 -0.94
C ILE A 28 -1.66 10.20 0.17
N ASN A 29 -1.08 10.23 1.36
CA ASN A 29 -1.58 11.01 2.50
C ASN A 29 -1.33 12.51 2.31
N CYS A 30 -0.23 12.90 1.66
CA CYS A 30 0.08 14.30 1.35
C CYS A 30 -0.88 14.94 0.33
N ILE A 31 -1.40 14.16 -0.62
CA ILE A 31 -2.22 14.70 -1.74
C ILE A 31 -3.69 14.83 -1.39
N LYS A 32 -4.21 13.99 -0.48
CA LYS A 32 -5.65 14.00 -0.17
C LYS A 32 -5.82 13.97 1.35
N ALA A 33 -6.75 14.76 1.88
CA ALA A 33 -6.89 14.96 3.32
C ALA A 33 -7.77 13.91 4.05
N ALA A 34 -8.45 13.02 3.32
CA ALA A 34 -9.36 12.01 3.89
C ALA A 34 -8.65 10.70 4.27
N SER A 35 -9.27 9.81 5.04
CA SER A 35 -8.63 8.54 5.44
C SER A 35 -8.34 7.59 4.26
N LEU A 36 -7.35 6.70 4.44
CA LEU A 36 -6.96 5.69 3.44
C LEU A 36 -8.15 4.80 3.02
N ARG A 37 -9.01 4.40 3.96
CA ARG A 37 -10.20 3.58 3.67
C ARG A 37 -11.14 4.18 2.62
N TRP A 38 -11.29 5.50 2.58
CA TRP A 38 -12.18 6.16 1.62
C TRP A 38 -11.57 6.34 0.23
N ARG A 39 -10.24 6.27 0.11
CA ARG A 39 -9.53 6.68 -1.11
C ARG A 39 -8.76 5.56 -1.78
N SER A 40 -8.37 4.57 -0.99
CA SER A 40 -7.56 3.43 -1.40
C SER A 40 -8.01 2.21 -0.61
N PRO A 41 -9.28 1.77 -0.76
CA PRO A 41 -9.83 0.63 -0.03
C PRO A 41 -8.98 -0.64 -0.21
N MET A 42 -8.37 -0.82 -1.39
CA MET A 42 -7.46 -1.96 -1.62
C MET A 42 -6.16 -1.89 -0.79
N SER A 43 -5.62 -0.69 -0.51
CA SER A 43 -4.48 -0.54 0.40
C SER A 43 -4.90 -0.74 1.86
N ASP A 44 -6.12 -0.35 2.22
CA ASP A 44 -6.72 -0.63 3.54
C ASP A 44 -6.86 -2.14 3.75
N ASP A 45 -7.37 -2.88 2.76
CA ASP A 45 -7.51 -4.34 2.80
C ASP A 45 -6.15 -5.06 2.91
N VAL A 46 -5.13 -4.58 2.18
CA VAL A 46 -3.76 -5.13 2.27
C VAL A 46 -3.17 -4.96 3.66
N SER A 47 -3.51 -3.88 4.37
CA SER A 47 -3.04 -3.63 5.74
C SER A 47 -3.61 -4.59 6.78
N ALA A 48 -4.72 -5.27 6.47
CA ALA A 48 -5.34 -6.27 7.34
C ALA A 48 -4.61 -7.62 7.30
N ILE A 49 -3.64 -7.80 6.39
CA ILE A 49 -2.80 -9.00 6.30
C ILE A 49 -1.76 -8.96 7.43
N ASN A 50 -1.56 -10.09 8.11
CA ASN A 50 -0.73 -10.16 9.31
C ASN A 50 0.78 -10.00 9.07
N THR A 51 1.28 -10.30 7.88
CA THR A 51 2.73 -10.30 7.57
C THR A 51 3.04 -9.66 6.22
N TRP A 52 4.17 -8.97 6.13
CA TRP A 52 4.64 -8.35 4.88
C TRP A 52 4.98 -9.36 3.80
N GLU A 53 5.38 -10.58 4.16
CA GLU A 53 5.62 -11.68 3.22
C GLU A 53 4.33 -12.04 2.47
N ASN A 54 3.21 -12.16 3.19
CA ASN A 54 1.91 -12.44 2.59
C ASN A 54 1.38 -11.26 1.77
N VAL A 55 1.63 -10.02 2.23
CA VAL A 55 1.34 -8.80 1.45
C VAL A 55 2.09 -8.83 0.12
N SER A 56 3.41 -9.07 0.15
CA SER A 56 4.23 -9.12 -1.05
C SER A 56 3.79 -10.21 -2.01
N ALA A 57 3.50 -11.42 -1.50
CA ALA A 57 3.02 -12.53 -2.33
C ALA A 57 1.66 -12.21 -2.98
N GLY A 58 0.75 -11.56 -2.25
CA GLY A 58 -0.53 -11.09 -2.76
C GLY A 58 -0.35 -10.03 -3.85
N MET A 59 0.44 -9.00 -3.57
CA MET A 59 0.68 -7.89 -4.52
C MET A 59 1.32 -8.36 -5.82
N THR A 60 2.27 -9.30 -5.78
CA THR A 60 2.87 -9.87 -7.00
C THR A 60 1.83 -10.61 -7.85
N LYS A 61 0.93 -11.38 -7.23
CA LYS A 61 -0.16 -12.07 -7.94
C LYS A 61 -1.15 -11.09 -8.55
N THR A 62 -1.53 -10.05 -7.79
CA THR A 62 -2.42 -9.00 -8.28
C THR A 62 -1.78 -8.24 -9.43
N TYR A 63 -0.49 -7.91 -9.36
CA TYR A 63 0.22 -7.25 -10.46
C TYR A 63 0.23 -8.10 -11.74
N ALA A 64 0.54 -9.40 -11.61
CA ALA A 64 0.50 -10.31 -12.75
C ALA A 64 -0.90 -10.41 -13.38
N ALA A 65 -1.95 -10.50 -12.57
CA ALA A 65 -3.32 -10.66 -13.05
C ALA A 65 -3.93 -9.36 -13.60
N GLU A 66 -3.74 -8.25 -12.89
CA GLU A 66 -4.43 -6.99 -13.16
C GLU A 66 -3.67 -6.06 -14.11
N VAL A 67 -2.34 -6.17 -14.16
CA VAL A 67 -1.49 -5.32 -15.02
C VAL A 67 -1.01 -6.12 -16.23
N LEU A 68 -0.27 -7.20 -16.00
CA LEU A 68 0.33 -7.98 -17.10
C LEU A 68 -0.70 -8.84 -17.84
N GLY A 69 -1.84 -9.15 -17.21
CA GLY A 69 -2.90 -9.99 -17.77
C GLY A 69 -4.02 -9.24 -18.49
N LYS A 70 -4.04 -7.90 -18.45
CA LYS A 70 -5.14 -7.09 -19.01
C LYS A 70 -4.66 -6.24 -20.22
N LEU A 71 -5.22 -6.55 -21.39
CA LEU A 71 -5.09 -5.79 -22.65
C LEU A 71 -5.97 -4.52 -22.60
N PRO A 72 -5.57 -3.51 -21.80
CA PRO A 72 -5.17 -2.23 -22.38
C PRO A 72 -3.95 -1.57 -21.69
N VAL A 73 -3.28 -2.27 -20.77
CA VAL A 73 -2.19 -1.73 -19.93
C VAL A 73 -0.79 -2.03 -20.49
N ILE A 74 -0.69 -2.94 -21.47
CA ILE A 74 0.54 -3.29 -22.22
C ILE A 74 0.45 -2.75 -23.64
#